data_AF-A0A4Z0PF10-F1
#
_entry.id   AF-A0A4Z0PF10-F1
#
_cell.length_a   1.000
_cell.length_b   1.000
_cell.length_c   1.000
_cell.angle_alpha   90.00
_cell.angle_beta   90.00
_cell.angle_gamma   90.00
#
_symmetry.space_group_name_H-M   'P 1'
#
loop_
_entity.id
_entity.type
_entity.pdbx_description
1 polymer ?
#
loop_
_entity_poly.entity_id
_entity_poly.type
_entity_poly.pdbx_seq_one_letter_code
_entity_poly.pdbx_strand_id
1 'polypeptide(L)'
;MKRLVDALVDDTDFFVEQIQITAIVFDNTDDVTVWATTLFDEDLHFFHLGLQFPTLDLLLRLAGSRAETLQEDVAEALATVTEWPCLLEYTTEEKPPVPLDGVAMKLSCTYPADEPEEDEDSMPHNIFYLEGVFMRLEP
;
A
#
# COMPACT_ATOMS: atom_id res chain seq x y z
N MET A 1 -6.21 7.36 -13.11
CA MET A 1 -5.74 6.09 -12.52
C MET A 1 -6.97 5.37 -11.97
N LYS A 2 -7.16 4.09 -12.28
CA LYS A 2 -8.33 3.32 -11.81
C LYS A 2 -8.07 2.83 -10.38
N ARG A 3 -9.09 2.75 -9.52
CA ARG A 3 -8.92 2.17 -8.18
C ARG A 3 -9.02 0.65 -8.30
N LEU A 4 -8.18 -0.08 -7.58
CA LEU A 4 -8.21 -1.54 -7.60
C LEU A 4 -9.57 -2.10 -7.18
N VAL A 5 -10.20 -1.48 -6.17
CA VAL A 5 -11.53 -1.89 -5.66
C VAL A 5 -12.61 -1.90 -6.75
N ASP A 6 -12.53 -1.00 -7.74
CA ASP A 6 -13.52 -0.92 -8.82
C ASP A 6 -13.38 -2.06 -9.84
N ALA A 7 -12.24 -2.78 -9.82
CA ALA A 7 -11.93 -3.90 -10.71
C ALA A 7 -12.16 -5.27 -10.05
N LEU A 8 -12.40 -5.32 -8.74
CA LEU A 8 -12.64 -6.57 -8.02
C LEU A 8 -14.10 -7.00 -8.21
N VAL A 9 -14.30 -8.29 -8.51
CA VAL A 9 -15.61 -8.94 -8.56
C VAL A 9 -15.74 -9.79 -7.28
N ASP A 10 -16.66 -9.42 -6.38
CA ASP A 10 -17.04 -10.00 -5.06
C ASP A 10 -16.23 -11.16 -4.44
N ASP A 11 -15.98 -11.05 -3.12
CA ASP A 11 -15.65 -12.06 -2.08
C ASP A 11 -14.60 -13.15 -2.37
N THR A 12 -13.91 -13.07 -3.50
CA THR A 12 -12.86 -14.04 -3.84
C THR A 12 -11.51 -13.60 -3.32
N ASP A 13 -10.77 -14.56 -2.74
CA ASP A 13 -9.36 -14.39 -2.41
C ASP A 13 -8.61 -13.88 -3.64
N PHE A 14 -8.12 -12.64 -3.60
CA PHE A 14 -7.37 -12.05 -4.70
C PHE A 14 -5.93 -11.75 -4.30
N PHE A 15 -5.04 -11.88 -5.28
CA PHE A 15 -3.62 -11.61 -5.14
C PHE A 15 -3.24 -10.47 -6.07
N VAL A 16 -2.39 -9.59 -5.59
CA VAL A 16 -1.76 -8.56 -6.43
C VAL A 16 -0.27 -8.86 -6.57
N GLU A 17 0.25 -8.67 -7.77
CA GLU A 17 1.65 -8.80 -8.13
C GLU A 17 2.15 -7.48 -8.73
N GLN A 18 3.45 -7.38 -9.06
CA GLN A 18 4.04 -6.21 -9.72
C GLN A 18 3.74 -4.90 -8.97
N ILE A 19 3.87 -4.96 -7.64
CA ILE A 19 3.46 -3.88 -6.75
C ILE A 19 4.53 -2.79 -6.78
N GLN A 20 4.11 -1.52 -6.89
CA GLN A 20 4.98 -0.36 -6.77
C GLN A 20 4.47 0.56 -5.68
N ILE A 21 5.26 0.79 -4.65
CA ILE A 21 4.98 1.77 -3.58
C ILE A 21 5.21 3.16 -4.16
N THR A 22 4.18 4.00 -4.09
CA THR A 22 4.20 5.39 -4.55
C THR A 22 4.24 6.39 -3.40
N ALA A 23 3.73 6.02 -2.22
CA ALA A 23 3.90 6.82 -1.02
C ALA A 23 3.74 6.00 0.27
N ILE A 24 4.27 6.54 1.37
CA ILE A 24 4.07 6.03 2.74
C ILE A 24 3.56 7.21 3.57
N VAL A 25 2.42 7.04 4.23
CA VAL A 25 1.78 8.03 5.07
C VAL A 25 1.81 7.56 6.50
N PHE A 26 2.39 8.38 7.37
CA PHE A 26 2.34 8.21 8.81
C PHE A 26 1.43 9.28 9.38
N ASP A 27 0.46 8.89 10.19
CA ASP A 27 -0.41 9.81 10.92
C ASP A 27 -0.12 9.74 12.42
N ASN A 28 -1.05 10.21 13.25
CA ASN A 28 -0.91 10.19 14.71
C ASN A 28 -1.42 8.88 15.35
N THR A 29 -1.66 7.83 14.56
CA THR A 29 -2.08 6.51 15.01
C THR A 29 -0.92 5.51 15.00
N ASP A 30 -1.19 4.28 15.45
CA ASP A 30 -0.21 3.18 15.42
C ASP A 30 -0.15 2.47 14.04
N ASP A 31 -1.00 2.89 13.10
CA ASP A 31 -1.08 2.35 11.76
C ASP A 31 -0.36 3.23 10.73
N VAL A 32 0.08 2.61 9.65
CA VAL A 32 0.75 3.25 8.52
C VAL A 32 -0.08 2.98 7.27
N THR A 33 -0.32 4.02 6.47
CA THR A 33 -0.99 3.86 5.18
C THR A 33 0.04 3.86 4.06
N VAL A 34 0.16 2.75 3.34
CA VAL A 34 1.00 2.65 2.14
C VAL A 34 0.16 2.84 0.90
N TRP A 35 0.59 3.71 0.00
CA TRP A 35 -0.04 3.94 -1.29
C TRP A 35 0.75 3.19 -2.35
N ALA A 36 0.06 2.38 -3.13
CA ALA A 36 0.71 1.52 -4.10
C ALA A 36 -0.09 1.37 -5.39
N THR A 37 0.60 0.90 -6.41
CA THR A 37 0.02 0.54 -7.70
C THR A 37 0.34 -0.90 -8.05
N THR A 38 -0.52 -1.52 -8.84
CA THR A 38 -0.36 -2.90 -9.32
C THR A 38 -0.91 -3.00 -10.74
N LEU A 39 -0.39 -3.94 -11.51
CA LEU A 39 -0.97 -4.32 -12.80
C LEU A 39 -2.00 -5.43 -12.56
N PHE A 40 -3.26 -5.14 -12.81
CA PHE A 40 -4.39 -6.06 -12.66
C PHE A 40 -5.27 -5.99 -13.90
N ASP A 41 -5.61 -7.13 -14.50
CA ASP A 41 -6.34 -7.23 -15.77
C ASP A 41 -5.78 -6.32 -16.89
N GLU A 42 -4.46 -6.35 -17.06
CA GLU A 42 -3.69 -5.55 -18.05
C GLU A 42 -3.75 -4.02 -17.83
N ASP A 43 -4.38 -3.55 -16.77
CA ASP A 43 -4.55 -2.15 -16.43
C ASP A 43 -3.83 -1.79 -15.12
N LEU A 44 -3.28 -0.57 -15.07
CA LEU A 44 -2.63 -0.06 -13.85
C LEU A 44 -3.69 0.45 -12.87
N HIS A 45 -3.71 -0.18 -11.69
CA HIS A 45 -4.63 0.11 -10.61
C HIS A 45 -3.90 0.68 -9.40
N PHE A 46 -4.57 1.57 -8.69
CA PHE A 46 -4.09 2.18 -7.46
C PHE A 46 -4.87 1.68 -6.24
N PHE A 47 -4.19 1.50 -5.12
CA PHE A 47 -4.78 1.04 -3.87
C PHE A 47 -4.02 1.55 -2.64
N HIS A 48 -4.71 1.57 -1.50
CA HIS A 48 -4.14 1.91 -0.20
C HIS A 48 -4.07 0.66 0.68
N LEU A 49 -2.99 0.52 1.44
CA LEU A 49 -2.80 -0.55 2.41
C LEU A 49 -2.72 0.05 3.81
N GLY A 50 -3.60 -0.38 4.70
CA GLY A 50 -3.48 -0.12 6.13
C GLY A 50 -2.60 -1.19 6.76
N LEU A 51 -1.46 -0.79 7.33
CA LEU A 51 -0.44 -1.71 7.84
C LEU A 51 0.00 -1.31 9.25
N GLN A 52 0.35 -2.30 10.06
CA GLN A 52 1.12 -2.05 11.28
C GLN A 52 2.60 -1.82 10.94
N PHE A 53 3.32 -1.09 11.79
CA PHE A 53 4.76 -0.83 11.63
C PHE A 53 5.62 -2.09 11.38
N PRO A 54 5.43 -3.24 12.06
CA PRO A 54 6.20 -4.45 11.77
C PRO A 54 5.97 -4.98 10.35
N THR A 55 4.74 -4.82 9.83
CA THR A 55 4.37 -5.20 8.47
C THR A 55 4.98 -4.24 7.46
N LEU A 56 5.01 -2.94 7.76
CA LEU A 56 5.77 -1.97 6.96
C LEU A 56 7.25 -2.39 6.87
N ASP A 57 7.91 -2.66 8.00
CA ASP A 57 9.32 -3.08 8.02
C ASP A 57 9.59 -4.31 7.15
N LEU A 58 8.66 -5.29 7.13
CA LEU A 58 8.73 -6.41 6.20
C LEU A 58 8.72 -5.92 4.74
N LEU A 59 7.80 -5.03 4.36
CA LEU A 59 7.74 -4.49 2.99
C LEU A 59 8.99 -3.70 2.62
N LEU A 60 9.54 -2.91 3.55
CA LEU A 60 10.79 -2.16 3.33
C LEU A 60 11.93 -3.11 2.99
N ARG A 61 12.05 -4.23 3.71
CA ARG A 61 13.07 -5.27 3.44
C ARG A 61 12.87 -5.98 2.10
N LEU A 62 11.64 -5.99 1.58
CA LEU A 62 11.30 -6.60 0.30
C LEU A 62 11.51 -5.67 -0.90
N ALA A 63 11.84 -4.39 -0.68
CA ALA A 63 12.13 -3.42 -1.74
C ALA A 63 13.49 -3.66 -2.46
N GLY A 64 14.10 -4.85 -2.30
CA GLY A 64 15.32 -5.25 -2.99
C GLY A 64 16.47 -4.26 -2.81
N SER A 65 17.02 -3.76 -3.90
CA SER A 65 18.14 -2.79 -3.87
C SER A 65 17.77 -1.43 -3.27
N ARG A 66 16.47 -1.11 -3.17
CA ARG A 66 15.97 0.14 -2.57
C ARG A 66 15.72 0.01 -1.06
N ALA A 67 15.86 -1.18 -0.48
CA ALA A 67 15.50 -1.43 0.92
C ALA A 67 16.25 -0.53 1.92
N GLU A 68 17.58 -0.41 1.79
CA GLU A 68 18.41 0.39 2.70
C GLU A 68 18.02 1.88 2.66
N THR A 69 17.97 2.47 1.46
CA THR A 69 17.57 3.87 1.28
C THR A 69 16.15 4.12 1.77
N LEU A 70 15.22 3.19 1.53
CA LEU A 70 13.84 3.34 1.94
C LEU A 70 13.69 3.29 3.48
N GLN A 71 14.46 2.43 4.14
CA GLN A 71 14.52 2.38 5.60
C GLN A 71 15.12 3.65 6.19
N GLU A 72 16.14 4.22 5.56
CA GLU A 72 16.73 5.50 5.95
C GLU A 72 15.75 6.66 5.79
N ASP A 73 15.06 6.76 4.64
CA ASP A 73 14.00 7.75 4.39
C ASP A 73 12.92 7.71 5.48
N VAL A 74 12.45 6.49 5.83
CA VAL A 74 11.45 6.29 6.88
C VAL A 74 11.98 6.70 8.26
N ALA A 75 13.20 6.30 8.59
CA ALA A 75 13.82 6.65 9.87
C ALA A 75 14.02 8.17 10.00
N GLU A 76 14.49 8.83 8.95
CA GLU A 76 14.68 10.28 8.91
C GLU A 76 13.34 11.01 9.05
N ALA A 77 12.31 10.59 8.30
CA ALA A 77 10.98 11.18 8.39
C ALA A 77 10.41 11.11 9.80
N LEU A 78 10.45 9.92 10.43
CA LEU A 78 9.94 9.74 11.79
C LEU A 78 10.78 10.46 12.86
N ALA A 79 12.08 10.64 12.63
CA ALA A 79 12.94 11.36 13.56
C ALA A 79 12.79 12.89 13.48
N THR A 80 12.41 13.41 12.31
CA THR A 80 12.36 14.85 12.03
C THR A 80 10.94 15.42 11.91
N VAL A 81 9.91 14.57 11.95
CA VAL A 81 8.51 14.99 11.86
C VAL A 81 8.15 15.99 12.97
N THR A 82 7.70 17.17 12.55
CA THR A 82 7.17 18.21 13.44
C THR A 82 5.66 18.40 13.29
N GLU A 83 5.12 18.03 12.14
CA GLU A 83 3.70 18.18 11.79
C GLU A 83 3.18 16.87 11.19
N TRP A 84 1.98 16.48 11.60
CA TRP A 84 1.30 15.26 11.14
C TRP A 84 0.10 15.62 10.25
N PRO A 85 -0.22 14.81 9.22
CA PRO A 85 0.46 13.59 8.80
C PRO A 85 1.79 13.83 8.08
N CYS A 86 2.72 12.88 8.20
CA CYS A 86 3.99 12.86 7.47
C CYS A 86 3.84 12.01 6.22
N LEU A 87 4.24 12.56 5.06
CA LEU A 87 4.11 11.93 3.76
C LEU A 87 5.50 11.75 3.12
N LEU A 88 5.81 10.50 2.77
CA LEU A 88 6.96 10.14 1.94
C LEU A 88 6.48 9.77 0.53
N GLU A 89 6.83 10.57 -0.48
CA GLU A 89 6.41 10.35 -1.87
C GLU A 89 7.53 9.80 -2.77
N TYR A 90 7.14 8.87 -3.64
CA TYR A 90 7.97 8.16 -4.61
C TYR A 90 7.31 8.19 -5.99
N THR A 91 7.09 9.39 -6.55
CA THR A 91 6.36 9.58 -7.83
C THR A 91 7.14 10.38 -8.87
N THR A 92 8.35 10.84 -8.56
CA THR A 92 9.15 11.73 -9.42
C THR A 92 10.31 10.98 -10.07
N GLU A 93 10.98 11.60 -11.05
CA GLU A 93 12.18 11.00 -11.65
C GLU A 93 13.33 10.83 -10.63
N GLU A 94 13.44 11.74 -9.67
CA GLU A 94 14.46 11.70 -8.61
C GLU A 94 14.11 10.66 -7.53
N LYS A 95 12.81 10.48 -7.27
CA LYS A 95 12.28 9.49 -6.33
C LYS A 95 11.21 8.65 -7.05
N PRO A 96 11.62 7.71 -7.92
CA PRO A 96 10.68 6.89 -8.66
C PRO A 96 9.94 5.91 -7.74
N PRO A 97 8.77 5.40 -8.18
CA PRO A 97 8.04 4.37 -7.45
C PRO A 97 8.93 3.18 -7.09
N VAL A 98 8.73 2.64 -5.89
CA VAL A 98 9.58 1.57 -5.34
C VAL A 98 8.95 0.21 -5.64
N PRO A 99 9.56 -0.60 -6.52
CA PRO A 99 9.00 -1.91 -6.86
C PRO A 99 9.23 -2.91 -5.72
N LEU A 100 8.25 -3.79 -5.52
CA LEU A 100 8.35 -4.97 -4.67
C LEU A 100 8.48 -6.21 -5.57
N ASP A 101 9.67 -6.38 -6.15
CA ASP A 101 9.93 -7.42 -7.15
C ASP A 101 9.82 -8.83 -6.56
N GLY A 102 9.15 -9.72 -7.30
CA GLY A 102 8.95 -11.11 -6.88
C GLY A 102 8.01 -11.27 -5.68
N VAL A 103 7.29 -10.21 -5.29
CA VAL A 103 6.32 -10.24 -4.21
C VAL A 103 4.89 -10.33 -4.76
N ALA A 104 4.13 -11.26 -4.21
CA ALA A 104 2.68 -11.33 -4.34
C ALA A 104 2.04 -11.05 -2.97
N MET A 105 1.00 -10.22 -2.94
CA MET A 105 0.27 -9.92 -1.71
C MET A 105 -1.15 -10.46 -1.80
N LYS A 106 -1.59 -11.18 -0.78
CA LYS A 106 -3.00 -11.49 -0.57
C LYS A 106 -3.63 -10.34 0.19
N LEU A 107 -4.61 -9.71 -0.43
CA LEU A 107 -5.29 -8.55 0.13
C LEU A 107 -6.74 -8.90 0.44
N SER A 108 -7.29 -8.28 1.48
CA SER A 108 -8.72 -8.26 1.72
C SER A 108 -9.23 -6.83 1.78
N CYS A 109 -10.46 -6.64 1.28
CA CYS A 109 -11.19 -5.39 1.39
C CYS A 109 -12.26 -5.60 2.46
N THR A 110 -12.28 -4.76 3.49
CA THR A 110 -13.47 -4.69 4.33
C THR A 110 -14.36 -3.59 3.78
N TYR A 111 -15.60 -3.96 3.47
CA TYR A 111 -16.66 -2.97 3.34
C TYR A 111 -17.12 -2.63 4.76
N PRO A 112 -17.20 -1.34 5.15
CA PRO A 112 -17.72 -0.98 6.46
C PRO A 112 -19.10 -1.63 6.62
N ALA A 113 -19.25 -2.44 7.67
CA ALA A 113 -20.37 -3.36 7.82
C ALA A 113 -21.71 -2.68 8.15
N ASP A 114 -21.74 -1.39 8.44
CA ASP A 114 -22.94 -0.68 8.91
C ASP A 114 -22.86 0.83 8.60
N GLU A 115 -22.83 1.22 7.33
CA GLU A 115 -23.30 2.57 6.97
C GLU A 115 -24.75 2.46 6.48
N PRO A 116 -25.74 3.12 7.15
CA PRO A 116 -27.08 3.21 6.59
C PRO A 116 -26.96 3.82 5.20
N GLU A 117 -27.74 3.28 4.24
CA GLU A 117 -27.77 3.64 2.81
C GLU A 117 -28.10 5.12 2.48
N GLU A 118 -27.91 6.07 3.42
CA GLU A 118 -28.35 7.47 3.31
C GLU A 118 -27.22 8.51 3.13
N ASP A 119 -25.94 8.12 3.08
CA ASP A 119 -24.87 9.04 2.67
C ASP A 119 -24.26 8.58 1.33
N GLU A 120 -24.82 9.08 0.21
CA GLU A 120 -24.23 8.88 -1.14
C GLU A 120 -22.80 9.45 -1.28
N ASP A 121 -22.31 10.16 -0.26
CA ASP A 121 -20.98 10.76 -0.18
C ASP A 121 -19.99 10.03 0.75
N SER A 122 -20.42 9.02 1.53
CA SER A 122 -19.48 8.20 2.31
C SER A 122 -18.85 7.15 1.38
N MET A 123 -17.84 7.60 0.63
CA MET A 123 -16.99 6.71 -0.14
C MET A 123 -16.47 5.61 0.80
N PRO A 124 -16.66 4.32 0.48
CA PRO A 124 -16.07 3.26 1.29
C PRO A 124 -14.58 3.55 1.43
N HIS A 125 -14.08 3.50 2.66
CA HIS A 125 -12.65 3.62 2.90
C HIS A 125 -11.96 2.47 2.14
N ASN A 126 -11.46 2.79 0.94
CA ASN A 126 -10.84 1.84 0.01
C ASN A 126 -9.43 1.47 0.50
N ILE A 127 -9.36 1.01 1.75
CA ILE A 127 -8.16 0.59 2.46
C ILE A 127 -8.19 -0.93 2.46
N PHE A 128 -7.18 -1.52 1.84
CA PHE A 128 -6.96 -2.95 1.85
C PHE A 128 -6.15 -3.34 3.07
N TYR A 129 -6.47 -4.51 3.63
CA TYR A 129 -5.70 -5.16 4.67
C TYR A 129 -4.82 -6.23 4.04
N LEU A 130 -3.59 -6.31 4.53
CA LEU A 130 -2.64 -7.32 4.08
C LEU A 130 -2.87 -8.62 4.87
N GLU A 131 -3.37 -9.65 4.20
CA GLU A 131 -3.56 -10.97 4.81
C GLU A 131 -2.31 -11.83 4.75
N GLY A 132 -1.49 -11.65 3.72
CA GLY A 132 -0.27 -12.43 3.54
C GLY A 132 0.65 -11.89 2.47
N VAL A 133 1.95 -12.10 2.68
CA VAL A 133 3.02 -11.76 1.74
C VAL A 133 3.69 -13.04 1.28
N PHE A 134 3.77 -13.22 -0.04
CA PHE A 134 4.33 -14.40 -0.68
C PHE A 134 5.49 -13.98 -1.56
N MET A 135 6.63 -14.64 -1.43
CA MET A 135 7.77 -14.42 -2.32
C MET A 135 7.84 -15.52 -3.37
N ARG A 136 8.07 -15.14 -4.62
CA ARG A 136 8.41 -16.08 -5.69
C ARG A 136 9.80 -16.64 -5.44
N LEU A 137 9.90 -17.97 -5.37
CA LEU A 137 11.16 -18.67 -5.14
C LEU A 137 12.00 -18.82 -6.42
N GLU A 138 11.38 -18.74 -7.60
CA GLU A 138 12.04 -18.79 -8.91
C GLU A 138 11.32 -17.85 -9.90
N PRO A 139 12.05 -17.23 -10.86
CA PRO A 139 11.48 -16.37 -11.90
C PRO A 139 10.74 -17.14 -13.00
#